data_AF-A0A537S4L8-F1
#
_entry.id   AF-A0A537S4L8-F1
#
_cell.length_a   1.000
_cell.length_b   1.000
_cell.length_c   1.000
_cell.angle_alpha   90.00
_cell.angle_beta   90.00
_cell.angle_gamma   90.00
#
_symmetry.space_group_name_H-M   'P 1'
#
loop_
_entity.id
_entity.type
_entity.pdbx_description
1 polymer ?
#
loop_
_entity_poly.entity_id
_entity_poly.type
_entity_poly.pdbx_seq_one_letter_code
_entity_poly.pdbx_strand_id
1 'polypeptide(L)'
;PTPESVFRTLKQYQPTMFFGAPTLYAAMLAYPQGTPENGSKRLRQCVSAGEALPADIGKAFKARFGVDVLDGVGSTEMLHQYVC
;
A
#
# COMPACT_ATOMS: atom_id res chain seq x y z
N PRO A 1 6.90 9.81 -3.77
CA PRO A 1 6.48 9.44 -5.15
C PRO A 1 5.06 9.95 -5.40
N THR A 2 4.66 10.23 -6.64
CA THR A 2 3.27 10.62 -6.95
C THR A 2 2.37 9.39 -7.04
N PRO A 3 1.09 9.45 -6.62
CA PRO A 3 0.15 8.34 -6.76
C PRO A 3 0.05 7.82 -8.19
N GLU A 4 0.02 8.73 -9.18
CA GLU A 4 0.00 8.39 -10.60
C GLU A 4 1.17 7.48 -11.02
N SER A 5 2.39 7.82 -10.62
CA SER A 5 3.57 7.02 -10.94
C SER A 5 3.52 5.64 -10.29
N VAL A 6 2.96 5.56 -9.08
CA VAL A 6 2.77 4.29 -8.36
C VAL A 6 1.76 3.41 -9.10
N PHE A 7 0.58 3.93 -9.43
CA PHE A 7 -0.43 3.16 -10.18
C PHE A 7 0.09 2.72 -11.55
N ARG A 8 0.82 3.59 -12.27
CA ARG A 8 1.48 3.21 -13.53
C ARG A 8 2.45 2.04 -13.34
N THR A 9 3.27 2.08 -12.30
CA THR A 9 4.22 1.01 -11.96
C THR A 9 3.50 -0.29 -11.59
N LEU A 10 2.49 -0.22 -10.73
CA LEU A 10 1.65 -1.37 -10.36
C LEU A 10 0.98 -1.99 -11.60
N LYS A 11 0.48 -1.16 -12.50
CA LYS A 11 -0.15 -1.60 -13.74
C LYS A 11 0.85 -2.26 -14.69
N GLN A 12 2.04 -1.70 -14.84
CA GLN A 12 3.07 -2.21 -15.74
C GLN A 12 3.63 -3.56 -15.29
N TYR A 13 3.97 -3.70 -14.01
CA TYR A 13 4.69 -4.88 -13.52
C TYR A 13 3.78 -5.94 -12.90
N GLN A 14 2.52 -5.62 -12.63
CA GLN A 14 1.53 -6.53 -12.02
C GLN A 14 2.09 -7.30 -10.80
N PRO A 15 2.68 -6.61 -9.80
CA PRO A 15 3.23 -7.30 -8.63
C PRO A 15 2.13 -7.96 -7.80
N THR A 16 2.52 -8.99 -7.06
CA THR A 16 1.64 -9.71 -6.12
C THR A 16 1.68 -9.13 -4.71
N MET A 17 2.74 -8.41 -4.35
CA MET A 17 2.88 -7.70 -3.07
C MET A 17 3.30 -6.26 -3.30
N PHE A 18 2.86 -5.36 -2.41
CA PHE A 18 3.24 -3.96 -2.44
C PHE A 18 3.60 -3.47 -1.03
N PHE A 19 4.71 -2.75 -0.93
CA PHE A 19 5.26 -2.22 0.32
C PHE A 19 5.33 -0.69 0.22
N GLY A 20 4.90 0.02 1.26
CA GLY A 20 4.95 1.47 1.31
C GLY A 20 4.65 2.01 2.72
N ALA A 21 4.91 3.29 2.96
CA ALA A 21 4.54 3.92 4.22
C ALA A 21 3.04 4.29 4.25
N PRO A 22 2.41 4.43 5.43
CA PRO A 22 1.02 4.89 5.58
C PRO A 22 0.69 6.14 4.77
N THR A 23 1.60 7.12 4.76
CA THR A 23 1.47 8.36 3.98
C THR A 23 1.25 8.11 2.49
N LEU A 24 1.86 7.06 1.92
CA LEU A 24 1.65 6.70 0.51
C LEU A 24 0.26 6.10 0.27
N TYR A 25 -0.21 5.24 1.18
CA TYR A 25 -1.57 4.69 1.09
C TYR A 25 -2.63 5.79 1.18
N ALA A 26 -2.43 6.78 2.05
CA ALA A 26 -3.30 7.95 2.13
C ALA A 26 -3.31 8.76 0.82
N ALA A 27 -2.14 9.00 0.23
CA ALA A 27 -2.04 9.69 -1.06
C ALA A 27 -2.69 8.90 -2.22
N MET A 28 -2.59 7.58 -2.21
CA MET A 28 -3.27 6.71 -3.18
C MET A 28 -4.79 6.73 -3.01
N LEU A 29 -5.31 6.77 -1.79
CA LEU A 29 -6.74 6.91 -1.51
C LEU A 29 -7.29 8.26 -1.94
N ALA A 30 -6.51 9.33 -1.74
CA ALA A 30 -6.87 10.68 -2.17
C ALA A 30 -6.81 10.86 -3.69
N TYR A 31 -6.21 9.92 -4.43
CA TYR A 31 -6.08 10.01 -5.89
C TYR A 31 -7.32 9.47 -6.60
N PRO A 32 -8.16 10.32 -7.24
CA PRO A 32 -9.46 9.89 -7.76
C PRO A 32 -9.37 8.82 -8.84
N GLN A 33 -8.35 8.90 -9.70
CA GLN A 33 -8.12 7.94 -10.79
C GLN A 33 -7.46 6.63 -10.31
N GLY A 34 -7.10 6.53 -9.03
CA GLY A 34 -6.51 5.33 -8.43
C GLY A 34 -7.58 4.27 -8.18
N THR A 35 -7.96 3.52 -9.20
CA THR A 35 -8.96 2.44 -9.08
C THR A 35 -8.27 1.06 -9.14
N PRO A 36 -8.94 -0.02 -8.70
CA PRO A 36 -8.41 -1.38 -8.83
C PRO A 36 -8.01 -1.74 -10.26
N GLU A 37 -8.76 -1.24 -11.25
CA GLU A 37 -8.51 -1.46 -12.68
C GLU A 37 -7.21 -0.79 -13.15
N ASN A 38 -6.86 0.35 -12.54
CA ASN A 38 -5.64 1.09 -12.82
C ASN A 38 -4.44 0.61 -12.00
N GLY A 39 -4.62 -0.40 -11.14
CA GLY A 39 -3.56 -1.05 -10.37
C GLY A 39 -3.12 -2.42 -10.92
N SER A 40 -2.53 -3.22 -10.02
CA SER A 40 -2.19 -4.61 -10.29
C SER A 40 -3.38 -5.53 -10.06
N LYS A 41 -3.77 -6.33 -11.06
CA LYS A 41 -4.81 -7.35 -10.93
C LYS A 41 -4.36 -8.58 -10.15
N ARG A 42 -3.05 -8.70 -9.89
CA ARG A 42 -2.43 -9.83 -9.19
C ARG A 42 -2.10 -9.50 -7.73
N LEU A 43 -2.41 -8.28 -7.29
CA LEU A 43 -2.09 -7.82 -5.95
C LEU A 43 -2.86 -8.67 -4.93
N ARG A 44 -2.12 -9.30 -4.02
CA ARG A 44 -2.65 -10.22 -3.01
C ARG A 44 -2.52 -9.66 -1.60
N GLN A 45 -1.46 -8.88 -1.34
CA GLN A 45 -1.13 -8.36 -0.02
C GLN A 45 -0.46 -6.98 -0.15
N CYS A 46 -0.75 -6.11 0.79
CA CYS A 46 -0.09 -4.83 0.98
C CYS A 46 0.54 -4.80 2.37
N VAL A 47 1.71 -4.18 2.48
CA VAL A 47 2.41 -4.01 3.76
C VAL A 47 2.73 -2.54 3.96
N SER A 48 2.44 -2.06 5.15
CA SER A 48 2.78 -0.75 5.67
C SER A 48 3.95 -0.88 6.64
N ALA A 49 4.88 0.09 6.66
CA ALA A 49 5.93 0.16 7.68
C ALA A 49 6.51 1.58 7.77
N GLY A 50 7.25 1.87 8.85
CA GLY A 50 7.99 3.11 9.08
C GLY A 50 7.20 4.21 9.80
N GLU A 51 5.88 4.18 9.75
CA GLU A 51 4.95 5.02 10.52
C GLU A 51 3.80 4.14 10.99
N ALA A 52 3.07 4.55 12.05
CA ALA A 52 1.88 3.83 12.47
C ALA A 52 0.77 3.94 11.42
N LEU A 53 0.18 2.83 10.99
CA LEU A 53 -0.94 2.85 10.04
C LEU A 53 -2.24 3.26 10.75
N PRO A 54 -2.87 4.40 10.40
CA PRO A 54 -4.18 4.72 10.94
C PRO A 54 -5.21 3.69 10.47
N ALA A 55 -6.00 3.14 11.39
CA ALA A 55 -6.95 2.07 11.09
C ALA A 55 -7.93 2.43 9.95
N ASP A 56 -8.33 3.70 9.84
CA ASP A 56 -9.25 4.16 8.80
C ASP A 56 -8.62 4.11 7.40
N ILE A 57 -7.30 4.35 7.28
CA ILE A 57 -6.57 4.21 6.01
C ILE A 57 -6.56 2.75 5.56
N GLY A 58 -6.22 1.82 6.45
CA GLY A 58 -6.23 0.39 6.15
C GLY A 58 -7.62 -0.11 5.73
N LYS A 59 -8.66 0.28 6.48
CA LYS A 59 -10.05 -0.06 6.15
C LYS A 59 -10.51 0.53 4.82
N ALA A 60 -10.22 1.81 4.57
CA ALA A 60 -10.58 2.47 3.32
C ALA A 60 -9.85 1.85 2.12
N PHE A 61 -8.58 1.49 2.28
CA PHE A 61 -7.80 0.82 1.26
C PHE A 61 -8.37 -0.57 0.94
N LYS A 62 -8.68 -1.38 1.96
CA LYS A 62 -9.36 -2.66 1.79
C LYS A 62 -10.71 -2.50 1.09
N ALA A 63 -11.51 -1.52 1.51
CA ALA A 63 -12.82 -1.27 0.91
C ALA A 63 -12.72 -0.88 -0.58
N ARG A 64 -11.71 -0.09 -0.96
CA ARG A 64 -11.52 0.38 -2.34
C ARG A 64 -10.84 -0.65 -3.25
N PHE A 65 -9.82 -1.35 -2.75
CA PHE A 65 -8.94 -2.20 -3.56
C PHE A 65 -9.11 -3.70 -3.30
N GLY A 66 -9.85 -4.09 -2.27
CA GLY A 66 -10.09 -5.49 -1.92
C GLY A 66 -8.88 -6.21 -1.30
N VAL A 67 -7.82 -5.48 -0.94
CA VAL A 67 -6.57 -6.03 -0.40
C VAL A 67 -6.30 -5.43 0.98
N ASP A 68 -5.96 -6.30 1.93
CA ASP A 68 -5.54 -5.89 3.27
C ASP A 68 -4.16 -5.23 3.27
N VAL A 69 -4.01 -4.22 4.12
CA VAL A 69 -2.72 -3.58 4.42
C VAL A 69 -2.28 -4.05 5.80
N LEU A 70 -1.25 -4.90 5.84
CA LEU A 70 -0.63 -5.38 7.08
C LEU A 70 0.25 -4.27 7.66
N ASP A 71 0.12 -3.98 8.96
CA ASP A 71 0.89 -2.93 9.60
C ASP A 71 2.16 -3.49 10.23
N GLY A 72 3.27 -3.17 9.59
CA GLY A 72 4.59 -3.67 9.86
C GLY A 72 5.37 -2.81 10.83
N VAL A 73 5.72 -3.35 12.00
CA VAL A 73 6.70 -2.69 12.87
C VAL A 73 8.11 -3.17 12.52
N GLY A 74 8.99 -2.21 12.24
CA GLY A 74 10.38 -2.44 11.90
C GLY A 74 11.24 -1.24 12.33
N SER A 75 12.56 -1.43 12.40
CA SER A 75 13.52 -0.36 12.68
C SER A 75 14.78 -0.58 11.86
N THR A 76 15.45 0.52 11.51
CA THR A 76 16.73 0.47 10.79
C THR A 76 17.80 -0.31 11.53
N GLU A 77 17.81 -0.22 12.86
CA GLU A 77 18.73 -0.89 13.78
C GLU A 77 18.52 -2.39 13.81
N MET A 78 17.29 -2.84 13.57
CA MET A 78 16.94 -4.26 13.52
C MET A 78 17.02 -4.84 12.11
N LEU A 79 17.19 -4.02 11.06
CA LEU A 79 17.32 -4.42 9.65
C LEU A 79 16.13 -5.19 9.03
N HIS A 80 15.04 -5.43 9.77
CA HIS A 80 13.85 -6.15 9.31
C HIS A 80 12.56 -5.72 10.03
N GLN A 81 11.42 -6.08 9.45
CA GLN A 81 10.11 -6.03 10.12
C GLN A 81 9.93 -7.26 11.01
N TYR A 82 9.37 -7.06 12.21
CA TYR A 82 9.24 -8.11 13.23
C TYR A 82 7.79 -8.30 13.74
N VAL A 83 6.83 -7.46 13.33
CA VAL A 83 5.38 -7.62 13.60
C VAL A 83 4.62 -7.17 12.35
N CYS A 84 3.53 -7.87 11.97
CA CYS A 84 2.64 -7.57 10.84
C CYS A 84 1.18 -7.81 11.19
#